data_AF-A0A7V1APZ6-F1
#
_entry.id   AF-A0A7V1APZ6-F1
#
_cell.length_a   1.000
_cell.length_b   1.000
_cell.length_c   1.000
_cell.angle_alpha   90.00
_cell.angle_beta   90.00
_cell.angle_gamma   90.00
#
_symmetry.space_group_name_H-M   'P 1'
#
loop_
_entity.id
_entity.type
_entity.pdbx_description
1 polymer ?
#
loop_
_entity_poly.entity_id
_entity_poly.type
_entity_poly.pdbx_seq_one_letter_code
_entity_poly.pdbx_strand_id
1 'polypeptide(L)'
;QAGKIEPDWSLVHLLEGKYYILMEIWSKAQESLFKSFHLYPNDDALYVALSRLHPSRLRKIGFYSIRQTLNRAIFMNPASIPGHLFLADALCRQQDLAGAEKTYRDLLAFNPNLKDALMELGKFDINRARYAKAGQIFKGILKRDSTDADAIYNLGIISYLKGNPDQAIRYFQKALEKGNIINAYLYLSKIYEQKGDRNKAIAYLRKRIHTQLGPNDSFAEEARKHLVFLLNKKGKE
;
A
#
# COMPACT_ATOMS: atom_id res chain seq x y z
N GLN A 1 -3.64 45.98 -17.58
CA GLN A 1 -4.04 45.62 -16.19
C GLN A 1 -3.74 44.14 -16.01
N ALA A 2 -2.64 43.80 -15.34
CA ALA A 2 -2.38 42.43 -14.93
C ALA A 2 -3.32 42.12 -13.76
N GLY A 3 -4.34 41.28 -13.97
CA GLY A 3 -5.23 40.84 -12.91
C GLY A 3 -4.42 40.11 -11.85
N LYS A 4 -4.43 40.63 -10.61
CA LYS A 4 -3.89 39.90 -9.47
C LYS A 4 -4.67 38.59 -9.35
N ILE A 5 -4.00 37.47 -9.62
CA ILE A 5 -4.54 36.15 -9.29
C ILE A 5 -4.54 36.10 -7.76
N GLU A 6 -5.71 36.25 -7.15
CA GLU A 6 -5.84 36.06 -5.71
C GLU A 6 -5.55 34.59 -5.37
N PRO A 7 -4.73 34.30 -4.35
CA PRO A 7 -4.50 32.92 -3.94
C PRO A 7 -5.80 32.27 -3.50
N ASP A 8 -6.04 31.04 -3.93
CA ASP A 8 -7.08 30.20 -3.33
C ASP A 8 -6.64 29.83 -1.91
N TRP A 9 -7.05 30.64 -0.93
CA TRP A 9 -6.72 30.46 0.47
C TRP A 9 -7.19 29.12 1.03
N SER A 10 -8.26 28.54 0.46
CA SER A 10 -8.73 27.22 0.88
C SER A 10 -7.72 26.13 0.52
N LEU A 11 -7.15 26.21 -0.69
CA LEU A 11 -6.10 25.32 -1.16
C LEU A 11 -4.79 25.54 -0.41
N VAL A 12 -4.41 26.79 -0.12
CA VAL A 12 -3.21 27.10 0.69
C VAL A 12 -3.30 26.40 2.04
N HIS A 13 -4.41 26.59 2.76
CA HIS A 13 -4.61 25.96 4.06
C HIS A 13 -4.71 24.42 4.00
N LEU A 14 -5.25 23.87 2.90
CA LEU A 14 -5.22 22.43 2.66
C LEU A 14 -3.78 21.90 2.52
N LEU A 15 -2.95 22.59 1.74
CA LEU A 15 -1.55 22.22 1.53
C LEU A 15 -0.72 22.36 2.81
N GLU A 16 -0.91 23.45 3.57
CA GLU A 16 -0.32 23.62 4.91
C GLU A 16 -0.73 22.48 5.85
N GLY A 17 -2.03 22.13 5.86
CA GLY A 17 -2.55 21.02 6.64
C GLY A 17 -1.88 19.69 6.28
N LYS A 18 -1.76 19.37 4.99
CA LYS A 18 -1.07 18.18 4.49
C LYS A 18 0.41 18.18 4.86
N TYR A 19 1.08 19.33 4.76
CA TYR A 19 2.48 19.49 5.16
C TYR A 19 2.66 19.22 6.65
N TYR A 20 1.82 19.80 7.51
CA TYR A 20 1.91 19.56 8.95
C TYR A 20 1.61 18.10 9.33
N ILE A 21 0.76 17.39 8.59
CA ILE A 21 0.60 15.94 8.78
C ILE A 21 1.90 15.19 8.48
N LEU A 22 2.62 15.54 7.40
CA LEU A 22 3.90 14.91 7.07
C LEU A 22 4.97 15.19 8.12
N MET A 23 4.94 16.37 8.74
CA MET A 23 5.83 16.74 9.84
C MET A 23 5.36 16.25 11.22
N GLU A 24 4.24 15.50 11.28
CA GLU A 24 3.61 15.01 12.51
C GLU A 24 3.20 16.12 13.50
N ILE A 25 2.99 17.34 13.01
CA ILE A 25 2.54 18.50 13.80
C ILE A 25 1.00 18.56 13.79
N TRP A 26 0.39 17.62 14.51
CA TRP A 26 -1.06 17.35 14.46
C TRP A 26 -1.96 18.55 14.83
N SER A 27 -1.52 19.43 15.72
CA SER A 27 -2.27 20.63 16.13
C SER A 27 -2.38 21.65 14.99
N LYS A 28 -1.24 21.98 14.36
CA LYS A 28 -1.20 22.91 13.22
C LYS A 28 -1.89 22.33 11.98
N ALA A 29 -1.77 21.01 11.78
CA ALA A 29 -2.51 20.31 10.74
C ALA A 29 -4.02 20.50 10.89
N GLN A 30 -4.54 20.27 12.10
CA GLN A 30 -5.96 20.46 12.40
C GLN A 30 -6.41 21.90 12.17
N GLU A 31 -5.66 22.88 12.67
CA GLU A 31 -5.99 24.30 12.50
C GLU A 31 -6.07 24.69 11.03
N SER A 32 -5.07 24.32 10.24
CA SER A 32 -5.00 24.64 8.80
C SER A 32 -6.14 23.97 8.04
N LEU A 33 -6.39 22.68 8.28
CA LEU A 33 -7.49 21.97 7.63
C LEU A 33 -8.88 22.51 8.03
N PHE A 34 -9.03 23.03 9.25
CA PHE A 34 -10.29 23.67 9.66
C PHE A 34 -10.51 24.99 8.95
N LYS A 35 -9.45 25.80 8.76
CA LYS A 35 -9.53 27.02 7.93
C LYS A 35 -9.96 26.67 6.50
N SER A 36 -9.34 25.65 5.90
CA SER A 36 -9.74 25.14 4.58
C SER A 36 -11.20 24.69 4.54
N PHE A 37 -11.65 23.91 5.53
CA PHE A 37 -13.04 23.47 5.66
C PHE A 37 -14.06 24.62 5.73
N HIS A 38 -13.74 25.70 6.45
CA HIS A 38 -14.64 26.85 6.55
C HIS A 38 -14.68 27.71 5.28
N LEU A 39 -13.61 27.71 4.48
CA LEU A 39 -13.54 28.46 3.22
C LEU A 39 -14.17 27.68 2.06
N TYR A 40 -13.86 26.39 1.93
CA TYR A 40 -14.31 25.55 0.83
C TYR A 40 -14.54 24.09 1.28
N PRO A 41 -15.75 23.77 1.79
CA PRO A 41 -16.06 22.41 2.25
C PRO A 41 -16.34 21.41 1.12
N ASN A 42 -16.37 21.83 -0.15
CA ASN A 42 -16.72 20.98 -1.29
C ASN A 42 -15.48 20.43 -2.02
N ASP A 43 -14.49 19.97 -1.26
CA ASP A 43 -13.24 19.38 -1.77
C ASP A 43 -13.05 17.98 -1.18
N ASP A 44 -12.95 16.95 -2.02
CA ASP A 44 -12.69 15.59 -1.55
C ASP A 44 -11.30 15.45 -0.91
N ALA A 45 -10.30 16.17 -1.43
CA ALA A 45 -8.92 16.13 -0.94
C ALA A 45 -8.80 16.71 0.48
N LEU A 46 -9.67 17.65 0.86
CA LEU A 46 -9.81 18.15 2.22
C LEU A 46 -10.26 17.03 3.17
N TYR A 47 -11.33 16.32 2.83
CA TYR A 47 -11.86 15.25 3.68
C TYR A 47 -10.89 14.06 3.77
N VAL A 48 -10.17 13.76 2.68
CA VAL A 48 -9.03 12.81 2.69
C VAL A 48 -7.92 13.27 3.64
N ALA A 49 -7.60 14.56 3.66
CA ALA A 49 -6.60 15.09 4.59
C ALA A 49 -7.09 15.04 6.05
N LEU A 50 -8.35 15.41 6.30
CA LEU A 50 -8.97 15.34 7.63
C LEU A 50 -9.03 13.91 8.16
N SER A 51 -9.27 12.91 7.31
CA SER A 51 -9.34 11.49 7.73
C SER A 51 -8.02 10.95 8.28
N ARG A 52 -6.90 11.64 8.01
CA ARG A 52 -5.57 11.31 8.55
C ARG A 52 -5.37 11.84 9.97
N LEU A 53 -6.24 12.72 10.46
CA LEU A 53 -6.26 13.14 11.84
C LEU A 53 -7.04 12.14 12.70
N HIS A 54 -6.67 12.01 13.97
CA HIS A 54 -7.43 11.18 14.90
C HIS A 54 -8.87 11.72 15.04
N PRO A 55 -9.93 10.88 14.97
CA PRO A 55 -11.33 11.35 14.97
C PRO A 55 -11.73 12.24 16.15
N SER A 56 -11.08 12.12 17.31
CA SER A 56 -11.33 13.02 18.46
C SER A 56 -11.08 14.50 18.13
N ARG A 57 -10.17 14.80 17.19
CA ARG A 57 -9.86 16.15 16.72
C ARG A 57 -10.96 16.75 15.85
N LEU A 58 -11.81 15.92 15.25
CA LEU A 58 -12.81 16.33 14.25
C LEU A 58 -14.22 16.49 14.83
N ARG A 59 -14.43 16.19 16.11
CA ARG A 59 -15.75 16.24 16.74
C ARG A 59 -16.43 17.61 16.62
N LYS A 60 -15.64 18.70 16.63
CA LYS A 60 -16.16 20.08 16.49
C LYS A 60 -16.79 20.35 15.13
N ILE A 61 -16.39 19.62 14.10
CA ILE A 61 -16.93 19.74 12.73
C ILE A 61 -17.83 18.56 12.36
N GLY A 62 -18.31 17.80 13.37
CA GLY A 62 -19.34 16.77 13.19
C GLY A 62 -18.86 15.39 12.70
N PHE A 63 -17.55 15.15 12.64
CA PHE A 63 -17.01 13.83 12.28
C PHE A 63 -16.53 13.07 13.52
N TYR A 64 -17.00 11.84 13.66
CA TYR A 64 -16.73 10.98 14.82
C TYR A 64 -15.94 9.72 14.45
N SER A 65 -15.83 9.40 13.16
CA SER A 65 -15.02 8.29 12.67
C SER A 65 -14.35 8.62 11.34
N ILE A 66 -13.24 7.93 11.07
CA ILE A 66 -12.51 8.02 9.80
C ILE A 66 -13.44 7.67 8.62
N ARG A 67 -14.32 6.68 8.81
CA ARG A 67 -15.30 6.24 7.81
C ARG A 67 -16.27 7.36 7.42
N GLN A 68 -16.75 8.16 8.37
CA GLN A 68 -17.63 9.30 8.05
C GLN A 68 -16.90 10.34 7.20
N THR A 69 -15.66 10.67 7.56
CA THR A 69 -14.84 11.63 6.81
C THR A 69 -14.55 11.14 5.39
N LEU A 70 -14.19 9.87 5.23
CA LEU A 70 -13.91 9.29 3.90
C LEU A 70 -15.16 9.11 3.04
N ASN A 71 -16.30 8.73 3.65
CA ASN A 71 -17.58 8.74 2.94
C ASN A 71 -17.93 10.15 2.45
N ARG A 72 -17.59 11.19 3.22
CA ARG A 72 -17.78 12.57 2.78
C ARG A 72 -16.86 12.95 1.62
N ALA A 73 -15.61 12.48 1.61
CA ALA A 73 -14.71 12.64 0.46
C ALA A 73 -15.30 12.02 -0.81
N ILE A 74 -15.77 10.77 -0.73
CA ILE A 74 -16.40 10.06 -1.85
C ILE A 74 -17.72 10.71 -2.27
N PHE A 75 -18.46 11.30 -1.33
CA PHE A 75 -19.66 12.06 -1.67
C PHE A 75 -19.33 13.32 -2.47
N MET A 76 -18.25 14.04 -2.13
CA MET A 76 -17.80 15.21 -2.91
C MET A 76 -17.31 14.81 -4.30
N ASN A 77 -16.58 13.71 -4.38
CA ASN A 77 -16.05 13.18 -5.62
C ASN A 77 -16.18 11.65 -5.63
N PRO A 78 -17.21 11.09 -6.32
CA PRO A 78 -17.42 9.64 -6.40
C PRO A 78 -16.24 8.87 -6.99
N ALA A 79 -15.39 9.52 -7.79
CA ALA A 79 -14.18 8.96 -8.39
C ALA A 79 -12.90 9.24 -7.58
N SER A 80 -13.02 9.73 -6.33
CA SER A 80 -11.88 10.05 -5.47
C SER A 80 -11.03 8.81 -5.17
N ILE A 81 -9.90 8.69 -5.85
CA ILE A 81 -8.95 7.58 -5.67
C ILE A 81 -8.50 7.50 -4.20
N PRO A 82 -8.00 8.57 -3.57
CA PRO A 82 -7.54 8.48 -2.19
C PRO A 82 -8.69 8.20 -1.20
N GLY A 83 -9.88 8.74 -1.46
CA GLY A 83 -11.07 8.51 -0.64
C GLY A 83 -11.44 7.02 -0.56
N HIS A 84 -11.52 6.36 -1.71
CA HIS A 84 -11.81 4.93 -1.80
C HIS A 84 -10.67 4.07 -1.24
N LEU A 85 -9.41 4.36 -1.57
CA LEU A 85 -8.27 3.56 -1.09
C LEU A 85 -8.13 3.61 0.44
N PHE A 86 -8.24 4.80 1.04
CA PHE A 86 -8.20 4.92 2.51
C PHE A 86 -9.43 4.33 3.17
N LEU A 87 -10.60 4.35 2.52
CA LEU A 87 -11.81 3.74 3.08
C LEU A 87 -11.67 2.22 3.08
N ALA A 88 -11.20 1.63 1.98
CA ALA A 88 -10.96 0.19 1.90
C ALA A 88 -9.94 -0.28 2.95
N ASP A 89 -8.84 0.46 3.13
CA ASP A 89 -7.84 0.18 4.16
C ASP A 89 -8.41 0.30 5.59
N ALA A 90 -9.21 1.34 5.87
CA ALA A 90 -9.89 1.49 7.15
C ALA A 90 -10.88 0.34 7.43
N LEU A 91 -11.61 -0.13 6.42
CA LEU A 91 -12.54 -1.25 6.52
C LEU A 91 -11.80 -2.58 6.74
N CYS A 92 -10.67 -2.80 6.06
CA CYS A 92 -9.78 -3.94 6.31
C CYS A 92 -9.33 -4.00 7.77
N ARG A 93 -8.89 -2.87 8.34
CA ARG A 93 -8.52 -2.79 9.77
C ARG A 93 -9.68 -3.09 10.72
N GLN A 94 -10.90 -2.77 10.32
CA GLN A 94 -12.13 -3.06 11.07
C GLN A 94 -12.67 -4.48 10.85
N GLN A 95 -11.98 -5.32 10.07
CA GLN A 95 -12.45 -6.65 9.65
C GLN A 95 -13.73 -6.63 8.80
N ASP A 96 -14.16 -5.45 8.30
CA ASP A 96 -15.26 -5.33 7.32
C ASP A 96 -14.73 -5.60 5.90
N LEU A 97 -14.42 -6.86 5.64
CA LEU A 97 -13.79 -7.31 4.41
C LEU A 97 -14.74 -7.22 3.21
N ALA A 98 -16.04 -7.39 3.45
CA ALA A 98 -17.06 -7.23 2.41
C ALA A 98 -17.17 -5.76 1.98
N GLY A 99 -17.18 -4.84 2.95
CA GLY A 99 -17.14 -3.40 2.70
C GLY A 99 -15.87 -3.01 1.93
N ALA A 100 -14.70 -3.48 2.34
CA ALA A 100 -13.43 -3.17 1.68
C ALA A 100 -13.42 -3.62 0.20
N GLU A 101 -13.85 -4.86 -0.08
CA GLU A 101 -13.95 -5.37 -1.45
C GLU A 101 -14.92 -4.56 -2.30
N LYS A 102 -16.06 -4.17 -1.74
CA LYS A 102 -17.02 -3.31 -2.42
C LYS A 102 -16.39 -1.95 -2.77
N THR A 103 -15.72 -1.31 -1.82
CA THR A 103 -15.06 -0.01 -2.04
C THR A 103 -14.02 -0.06 -3.16
N TYR A 104 -13.19 -1.12 -3.23
CA TYR A 104 -12.26 -1.29 -4.36
C TYR A 104 -12.99 -1.45 -5.70
N ARG A 105 -14.11 -2.18 -5.73
CA ARG A 105 -14.91 -2.36 -6.96
C ARG A 105 -15.61 -1.08 -7.38
N ASP A 106 -16.14 -0.33 -6.42
CA ASP A 106 -16.79 0.97 -6.69
C ASP A 106 -15.77 1.93 -7.33
N LEU A 107 -14.54 2.00 -6.81
CA LEU A 107 -13.46 2.77 -7.42
C LEU A 107 -13.12 2.30 -8.86
N LEU A 108 -13.02 0.99 -9.06
CA LEU A 108 -12.73 0.41 -10.37
C LEU A 108 -13.91 0.54 -11.35
N ALA A 109 -15.14 0.77 -10.89
CA ALA A 109 -16.25 1.06 -11.78
C ALA A 109 -16.07 2.43 -12.48
N PHE A 110 -15.49 3.42 -11.80
CA PHE A 110 -15.13 4.71 -12.39
C PHE A 110 -13.84 4.62 -13.20
N ASN A 111 -12.83 3.92 -12.69
CA ASN A 111 -11.53 3.77 -13.35
C ASN A 111 -11.13 2.29 -13.46
N PRO A 112 -11.65 1.55 -14.46
CA PRO A 112 -11.42 0.09 -14.58
C PRO A 112 -9.96 -0.31 -14.73
N ASN A 113 -9.11 0.65 -15.10
CA ASN A 113 -7.73 0.43 -15.46
C ASN A 113 -6.74 1.03 -14.48
N LEU A 114 -7.22 1.57 -13.35
CA LEU A 114 -6.39 2.17 -12.33
C LEU A 114 -5.48 1.11 -11.70
N LYS A 115 -4.20 1.12 -12.10
CA LYS A 115 -3.19 0.14 -11.68
C LYS A 115 -3.12 0.03 -10.15
N ASP A 116 -3.08 1.16 -9.45
CA ASP A 116 -2.94 1.17 -7.99
C ASP A 116 -4.12 0.49 -7.30
N ALA A 117 -5.35 0.73 -7.77
CA ALA A 117 -6.55 0.07 -7.24
C ALA A 117 -6.59 -1.42 -7.57
N LEU A 118 -6.19 -1.82 -8.78
CA LEU A 118 -6.05 -3.22 -9.16
C LEU A 118 -4.98 -3.91 -8.31
N MET A 119 -3.85 -3.26 -8.05
CA MET A 119 -2.77 -3.76 -7.23
C MET A 119 -3.23 -4.02 -5.79
N GLU A 120 -3.93 -3.06 -5.19
CA GLU A 120 -4.47 -3.20 -3.83
C GLU A 120 -5.57 -4.27 -3.74
N LEU A 121 -6.49 -4.33 -4.70
CA LEU A 121 -7.48 -5.41 -4.76
C LEU A 121 -6.85 -6.80 -4.94
N GLY A 122 -5.80 -6.89 -5.76
CA GLY A 122 -5.04 -8.13 -5.94
C GLY A 122 -4.34 -8.58 -4.66
N LYS A 123 -3.69 -7.66 -3.93
CA LYS A 123 -3.07 -7.95 -2.61
C LYS A 123 -4.14 -8.34 -1.58
N PHE A 124 -5.27 -7.65 -1.58
CA PHE A 124 -6.42 -7.98 -0.75
C PHE A 124 -6.89 -9.42 -1.00
N ASP A 125 -7.00 -9.84 -2.28
CA ASP A 125 -7.36 -11.21 -2.64
C ASP A 125 -6.31 -12.25 -2.22
N ILE A 126 -5.00 -11.92 -2.27
CA ILE A 126 -3.93 -12.78 -1.73
C ILE A 126 -4.15 -13.02 -0.24
N ASN A 127 -4.38 -11.96 0.54
CA ASN A 127 -4.59 -12.05 1.99
C ASN A 127 -5.84 -12.85 2.36
N ARG A 128 -6.80 -12.96 1.45
CA ARG A 128 -8.01 -13.78 1.58
C ARG A 128 -7.86 -15.19 1.02
N ALA A 129 -6.64 -15.61 0.65
CA ALA A 129 -6.35 -16.86 -0.04
C ALA A 129 -7.12 -17.06 -1.36
N ARG A 130 -7.64 -15.99 -1.97
CA ARG A 130 -8.36 -16.01 -3.26
C ARG A 130 -7.39 -15.89 -4.43
N TYR A 131 -6.41 -16.79 -4.46
CA TYR A 131 -5.28 -16.75 -5.38
C TYR A 131 -5.66 -16.75 -6.86
N ALA A 132 -6.76 -17.41 -7.22
CA ALA A 132 -7.25 -17.41 -8.61
C ALA A 132 -7.70 -16.01 -9.06
N LYS A 133 -8.45 -15.29 -8.22
CA LYS A 133 -8.92 -13.92 -8.50
C LYS A 133 -7.74 -12.94 -8.54
N ALA A 134 -6.87 -12.99 -7.54
CA ALA A 134 -5.65 -12.17 -7.50
C ALA A 134 -4.78 -12.40 -8.75
N GLY A 135 -4.59 -13.66 -9.15
CA GLY A 135 -3.81 -14.02 -10.33
C GLY A 135 -4.40 -13.48 -11.63
N GLN A 136 -5.73 -13.44 -11.76
CA GLN A 136 -6.39 -12.81 -12.92
C GLN A 136 -6.13 -11.30 -12.96
N ILE A 137 -6.22 -10.62 -11.81
CA ILE A 137 -5.95 -9.18 -11.69
C ILE A 137 -4.51 -8.87 -12.13
N PHE A 138 -3.51 -9.54 -11.56
CA PHE A 138 -2.11 -9.28 -11.91
C PHE A 138 -1.79 -9.64 -13.36
N LYS A 139 -2.36 -10.72 -13.90
CA LYS A 139 -2.26 -11.02 -15.34
C LYS A 139 -2.91 -9.93 -16.21
N GLY A 140 -4.00 -9.32 -15.75
CA GLY A 140 -4.63 -8.16 -16.40
C GLY A 140 -3.71 -6.95 -16.46
N ILE A 141 -3.00 -6.64 -15.37
CA ILE A 141 -1.95 -5.59 -15.33
C ILE A 141 -0.85 -5.92 -16.35
N LEU A 142 -0.37 -7.18 -16.35
CA LEU A 142 0.70 -7.61 -17.26
C LEU A 142 0.33 -7.66 -18.75
N LYS A 143 -0.96 -7.72 -19.09
CA LYS A 143 -1.42 -7.56 -20.48
C LYS A 143 -1.18 -6.15 -21.00
N ARG A 144 -1.11 -5.15 -20.12
CA ARG A 144 -0.91 -3.73 -20.47
C ARG A 144 0.53 -3.32 -20.34
N ASP A 145 1.17 -3.76 -19.26
CA ASP A 145 2.59 -3.58 -19.02
C ASP A 145 3.21 -4.94 -18.69
N SER A 146 3.78 -5.59 -19.71
CA SER A 146 4.40 -6.91 -19.56
C SER A 146 5.66 -6.92 -18.67
N THR A 147 6.17 -5.73 -18.32
CA THR A 147 7.35 -5.52 -17.51
C THR A 147 7.06 -5.05 -16.09
N ASP A 148 5.78 -4.96 -15.71
CA ASP A 148 5.36 -4.51 -14.39
C ASP A 148 5.92 -5.43 -13.28
N ALA A 149 6.97 -4.95 -12.60
CA ALA A 149 7.73 -5.76 -11.65
C ALA A 149 6.90 -6.12 -10.41
N ASP A 150 6.01 -5.24 -9.96
CA ASP A 150 5.11 -5.48 -8.83
C ASP A 150 4.09 -6.58 -9.13
N ALA A 151 3.47 -6.56 -10.32
CA ALA A 151 2.53 -7.59 -10.73
C ALA A 151 3.23 -8.94 -10.92
N ILE A 152 4.43 -8.97 -11.49
CA ILE A 152 5.27 -10.18 -11.59
C ILE A 152 5.59 -10.72 -10.20
N TYR A 153 6.00 -9.85 -9.28
CA TYR A 153 6.32 -10.21 -7.89
C TYR A 153 5.12 -10.82 -7.15
N ASN A 154 3.94 -10.22 -7.27
CA ASN A 154 2.74 -10.74 -6.62
C ASN A 154 2.28 -12.09 -7.23
N LEU A 155 2.51 -12.35 -8.51
CA LEU A 155 2.36 -13.70 -9.10
C LEU A 155 3.37 -14.70 -8.50
N GLY A 156 4.57 -14.25 -8.17
CA GLY A 156 5.56 -15.01 -7.40
C GLY A 156 5.06 -15.38 -6.01
N ILE A 157 4.49 -14.41 -5.27
CA ILE A 157 3.86 -14.65 -3.96
C ILE A 157 2.73 -15.67 -4.08
N ILE A 158 1.83 -15.51 -5.06
CA ILE A 158 0.75 -16.46 -5.30
C ILE A 158 1.29 -17.87 -5.58
N SER A 159 2.33 -17.98 -6.41
CA SER A 159 2.94 -19.28 -6.74
C SER A 159 3.57 -19.93 -5.50
N TYR A 160 4.23 -19.12 -4.66
CA TYR A 160 4.81 -19.58 -3.39
C TYR A 160 3.72 -20.10 -2.43
N LEU A 161 2.65 -19.33 -2.22
CA LEU A 161 1.54 -19.70 -1.33
C LEU A 161 0.76 -20.93 -1.82
N LYS A 162 0.72 -21.17 -3.13
CA LYS A 162 0.13 -22.37 -3.72
C LYS A 162 1.01 -23.61 -3.65
N GLY A 163 2.22 -23.51 -3.10
CA GLY A 163 3.16 -24.63 -3.02
C GLY A 163 3.87 -24.94 -4.35
N ASN A 164 4.01 -23.96 -5.24
CA ASN A 164 4.72 -24.09 -6.53
C ASN A 164 6.08 -23.35 -6.49
N PRO A 165 7.09 -23.86 -5.76
CA PRO A 165 8.34 -23.15 -5.50
C PRO A 165 9.13 -22.81 -6.76
N ASP A 166 9.18 -23.71 -7.74
CA ASP A 166 9.94 -23.48 -8.98
C ASP A 166 9.34 -22.36 -9.83
N GLN A 167 8.01 -22.29 -9.88
CA GLN A 167 7.32 -21.19 -10.56
C GLN A 167 7.52 -19.87 -9.81
N ALA A 168 7.45 -19.91 -8.47
CA ALA A 168 7.71 -18.74 -7.64
C ALA A 168 9.13 -18.18 -7.85
N ILE A 169 10.16 -19.04 -7.90
CA ILE A 169 11.54 -18.64 -8.19
C ILE A 169 11.61 -17.88 -9.52
N ARG A 170 11.02 -18.42 -10.60
CA ARG A 170 11.04 -17.77 -11.92
C ARG A 170 10.40 -16.38 -11.88
N TYR A 171 9.26 -16.24 -11.20
CA TYR A 171 8.62 -14.94 -11.05
C TYR A 171 9.45 -13.96 -10.22
N PHE A 172 10.02 -14.39 -9.10
CA PHE A 172 10.85 -13.53 -8.25
C PHE A 172 12.13 -13.08 -8.94
N GLN A 173 12.79 -13.96 -9.69
CA GLN A 173 13.95 -13.60 -10.52
C GLN A 173 13.56 -12.59 -11.59
N LYS A 174 12.46 -12.84 -12.32
CA LYS A 174 11.96 -11.91 -13.34
C LYS A 174 11.58 -10.55 -12.74
N ALA A 175 10.99 -10.51 -11.54
CA ALA A 175 10.64 -9.26 -10.86
C ALA A 175 11.90 -8.44 -10.53
N LEU A 176 12.98 -9.09 -10.08
CA LEU A 176 14.28 -8.45 -9.83
C LEU A 176 14.96 -7.96 -11.12
N GLU A 177 14.74 -8.64 -12.25
CA GLU A 177 15.25 -8.19 -13.55
C GLU A 177 14.50 -6.98 -14.12
N LYS A 178 13.18 -6.88 -13.86
CA LYS A 178 12.33 -5.83 -14.42
C LYS A 178 12.19 -4.60 -13.54
N GLY A 179 12.53 -4.70 -12.25
CA GLY A 179 12.47 -3.56 -11.34
C GLY A 179 13.16 -3.82 -10.02
N ASN A 180 13.16 -2.81 -9.15
CA ASN A 180 13.83 -2.87 -7.86
C ASN A 180 13.00 -3.57 -6.77
N ILE A 181 12.62 -4.84 -7.00
CA ILE A 181 11.80 -5.62 -6.05
C ILE A 181 12.72 -6.37 -5.06
N ILE A 182 13.44 -5.62 -4.23
CA ILE A 182 14.42 -6.20 -3.28
C ILE A 182 13.81 -7.24 -2.34
N ASN A 183 12.52 -7.14 -2.02
CA ASN A 183 11.81 -8.07 -1.14
C ASN A 183 11.68 -9.48 -1.76
N ALA A 184 11.84 -9.62 -3.08
CA ALA A 184 11.91 -10.92 -3.74
C ALA A 184 13.07 -11.79 -3.22
N TYR A 185 14.17 -11.19 -2.75
CA TYR A 185 15.28 -11.93 -2.15
C TYR A 185 14.88 -12.72 -0.90
N LEU A 186 13.98 -12.18 -0.06
CA LEU A 186 13.51 -12.87 1.13
C LEU A 186 12.64 -14.10 0.79
N TYR A 187 11.82 -14.01 -0.25
CA TYR A 187 11.03 -15.17 -0.70
C TYR A 187 11.92 -16.21 -1.37
N LEU A 188 12.88 -15.79 -2.19
CA LEU A 188 13.87 -16.70 -2.77
C LEU A 188 14.65 -17.44 -1.68
N SER A 189 15.06 -16.77 -0.60
CA SER A 189 15.77 -17.45 0.49
C SER A 189 14.90 -18.50 1.18
N LYS A 190 13.64 -18.18 1.49
CA LYS A 190 12.67 -19.14 2.07
C LYS A 190 12.47 -20.35 1.18
N ILE A 191 12.36 -20.15 -0.14
CA ILE A 191 12.20 -21.25 -1.08
C ILE A 191 13.46 -22.12 -1.15
N TYR A 192 14.66 -21.54 -1.26
CA TYR A 192 15.89 -22.32 -1.34
C TYR A 192 16.20 -23.06 -0.04
N GLU A 193 15.83 -22.50 1.12
CA GLU A 193 15.87 -23.21 2.39
C GLU A 193 14.95 -24.44 2.38
N GLN A 194 13.70 -24.29 1.96
CA GLN A 194 12.75 -25.40 1.83
C GLN A 194 13.25 -26.51 0.87
N LYS A 195 14.01 -26.13 -0.16
CA LYS A 195 14.65 -27.07 -1.10
C LYS A 195 15.95 -27.70 -0.56
N GLY A 196 16.39 -27.33 0.64
CA GLY A 196 17.64 -27.82 1.25
C GLY A 196 18.91 -27.10 0.77
N ASP A 197 18.80 -26.13 -0.15
CA ASP A 197 19.94 -25.34 -0.64
C ASP A 197 20.20 -24.15 0.29
N ARG A 198 20.73 -24.47 1.47
CA ARG A 198 21.02 -23.49 2.52
C ARG A 198 22.01 -22.42 2.08
N ASN A 199 22.98 -22.77 1.24
CA ASN A 199 23.99 -21.83 0.76
C ASN A 199 23.35 -20.73 -0.09
N LYS A 200 22.45 -21.09 -1.02
CA LYS A 200 21.68 -20.08 -1.77
C LYS A 200 20.75 -19.30 -0.85
N ALA A 201 20.09 -19.94 0.11
CA ALA A 201 19.23 -19.24 1.06
C ALA A 201 19.97 -18.12 1.81
N ILE A 202 21.15 -18.44 2.37
CA ILE A 202 22.02 -17.46 3.05
C ILE A 202 22.47 -16.34 2.10
N ALA A 203 22.86 -16.70 0.86
CA ALA A 203 23.28 -15.71 -0.12
C ALA A 203 22.17 -14.68 -0.43
N TYR A 204 20.93 -15.14 -0.59
CA TYR A 204 19.79 -14.25 -0.82
C TYR A 204 19.42 -13.41 0.41
N LEU A 205 19.51 -13.96 1.62
CA LEU A 205 19.32 -13.17 2.85
C LEU A 205 20.34 -12.05 2.96
N ARG A 206 21.62 -12.34 2.68
CA ARG A 206 22.68 -11.32 2.66
C ARG A 206 22.40 -10.22 1.64
N LYS A 207 21.94 -10.59 0.42
CA LYS A 207 21.51 -9.60 -0.58
C LYS A 207 20.39 -8.70 -0.04
N ARG A 208 19.35 -9.28 0.58
CA ARG A 208 18.24 -8.49 1.15
C ARG A 208 18.69 -7.52 2.24
N ILE A 209 19.61 -7.95 3.11
CA ILE A 209 20.14 -7.12 4.21
C ILE A 209 21.00 -5.99 3.65
N HIS A 210 21.82 -6.27 2.64
CA HIS A 210 22.69 -5.27 2.02
C HIS A 210 21.88 -4.18 1.29
N THR A 211 20.73 -4.51 0.73
CA THR A 211 19.84 -3.57 0.03
C THR A 211 18.76 -2.94 0.93
N GLN A 212 19.03 -2.74 2.23
CA GLN A 212 18.04 -2.19 3.16
C GLN A 212 17.60 -0.75 2.78
N LEU A 213 16.32 -0.42 3.02
CA LEU A 213 15.73 0.89 2.68
C LEU A 213 15.78 1.91 3.83
N GLY A 214 16.54 1.62 4.89
CA GLY A 214 16.68 2.48 6.07
C GLY A 214 16.61 1.70 7.39
N PRO A 215 16.67 2.40 8.54
CA PRO A 215 16.73 1.77 9.85
C PRO A 215 15.44 1.04 10.26
N ASN A 216 14.29 1.38 9.66
CA ASN A 216 12.98 0.80 9.99
C ASN A 216 12.48 -0.22 8.94
N ASP A 217 13.38 -0.79 8.14
CA ASP A 217 13.05 -1.78 7.12
C ASP A 217 12.73 -3.15 7.76
N SER A 218 11.44 -3.42 7.99
CA SER A 218 10.95 -4.65 8.63
C SER A 218 11.34 -5.93 7.88
N PHE A 219 11.43 -5.88 6.55
CA PHE A 219 11.84 -7.02 5.72
C PHE A 219 13.34 -7.28 5.83
N ALA A 220 14.16 -6.24 5.97
CA ALA A 220 15.59 -6.40 6.28
C ALA A 220 15.78 -7.03 7.67
N GLU A 221 15.02 -6.58 8.67
CA GLU A 221 15.02 -7.18 10.01
C GLU A 221 14.60 -8.65 10.00
N GLU A 222 13.54 -8.98 9.25
CA GLU A 222 13.13 -10.38 9.06
C GLU A 222 14.25 -11.21 8.41
N ALA A 223 14.91 -10.66 7.39
CA ALA A 223 16.04 -11.32 6.74
C ALA A 223 17.22 -11.54 7.71
N ARG A 224 17.52 -10.58 8.60
CA ARG A 224 18.55 -10.74 9.65
C ARG A 224 18.21 -11.86 10.62
N LYS A 225 16.98 -11.85 11.16
CA LYS A 225 16.51 -12.90 12.08
C LYS A 225 16.61 -14.28 11.44
N HIS A 226 16.16 -14.38 10.20
CA HIS A 226 16.23 -15.61 9.44
C HIS A 226 17.70 -16.04 9.18
N LEU A 227 18.59 -15.10 8.84
CA LEU A 227 20.00 -15.41 8.63
C LEU A 227 20.64 -15.97 9.91
N VAL A 228 20.40 -15.34 11.07
CA VAL A 228 20.92 -15.82 12.36
C VAL A 228 20.42 -17.24 12.67
N PHE A 229 19.13 -17.51 12.44
CA PHE A 229 18.57 -18.85 12.59
C PHE A 229 19.29 -19.88 11.71
N LEU A 230 19.52 -19.55 10.44
CA LEU A 230 20.25 -20.39 9.49
C LEU A 230 21.76 -20.45 9.72
N LEU A 231 22.35 -19.65 10.59
CA LEU A 231 23.75 -19.82 10.98
C LEU A 231 23.86 -20.69 12.24
N ASN A 232 22.97 -20.48 13.21
CA ASN A 232 22.99 -21.18 14.49
C ASN A 232 22.64 -22.67 14.36
N LYS A 233 21.78 -23.07 13.42
CA LYS A 233 21.49 -24.49 13.17
C LYS A 233 22.74 -25.28 12.70
N LYS A 234 23.80 -24.62 12.22
CA LYS A 234 25.09 -25.27 11.86
C LYS A 234 25.91 -25.68 13.09
N GLY A 235 25.64 -25.12 14.26
CA GLY A 235 26.37 -25.44 15.50
C GLY A 235 25.79 -26.61 16.31
N LYS A 236 24.77 -27.30 15.79
CA LYS A 236 24.06 -28.41 16.47
C LYS A 236 24.06 -29.73 15.69
N GLU A 237 24.70 -29.76 14.52
CA GLU A 237 24.91 -30.95 13.68
C GLU A 237 26.41 -31.26 13.69
#